data_AF-A0A1E7KD86-F1
#
_entry.id   AF-A0A1E7KD86-F1
#
_cell.length_a   1.000
_cell.length_b   1.000
_cell.length_c   1.000
_cell.angle_alpha   90.00
_cell.angle_beta   90.00
_cell.angle_gamma   90.00
#
_symmetry.space_group_name_H-M   'P 1'
#
loop_
_entity.id
_entity.type
_entity.pdbx_description
1 polymer ?
#
loop_
_entity_poly.entity_id
_entity_poly.type
_entity_poly.pdbx_seq_one_letter_code
_entity_poly.pdbx_strand_id
1 'polypeptide(L)'
;MTATEDSAVSEQERAAAPARKAAAGKAAGGTGTAKPAKAAGKAPAAKRTTAAKQAPTGEAPARKTPAAKKAAPAAKATTKKATPAKKATGKKATPAKKATAKKVTPAKKATAKKAAPAKAAAAKASGSKPESQAARAKRAARINSALAEVYYYAHPELDFENPFELLVATVLSAQTTDLRVNQTTPALFAAYPTPEDMAAADPEALEELIRPTGFFRSKAKSLLGLSAALRDDHGGEVPGSVDELVKLPGVGRKTAFVVLGNAFGVPGLTVDTHFGRLVRRWKLTEQTDAVKVEQEIDDLLPESEWTMFSHRTIFHGRRMCHSRKPACGACPIAELCPSYGEGETDPEKAKKLLKYEMGGQPGQRLKPPADYPGRPAPPLPSRAPATGSAATPDADSAPGAAR
;
A
#
# COMPACT_ATOMS: atom_id res chain seq x y z
N MET A 1 19.83 -16.80 -31.24
CA MET A 1 20.61 -17.12 -30.04
C MET A 1 20.55 -15.87 -29.15
N THR A 2 19.41 -15.57 -28.53
CA THR A 2 18.93 -16.03 -27.21
C THR A 2 19.89 -15.74 -26.06
N ALA A 3 19.49 -14.81 -25.19
CA ALA A 3 19.44 -14.87 -23.71
C ALA A 3 19.59 -13.42 -23.17
N THR A 4 18.55 -12.70 -22.74
CA THR A 4 17.80 -12.79 -21.46
C THR A 4 18.69 -12.87 -20.22
N GLU A 5 18.77 -11.76 -19.47
CA GLU A 5 19.01 -11.78 -18.03
C GLU A 5 17.76 -11.20 -17.36
N ASP A 6 17.11 -12.08 -16.62
CA ASP A 6 15.80 -11.96 -15.98
C ASP A 6 16.01 -12.10 -14.47
N SER A 7 15.19 -11.37 -13.71
CA SER A 7 14.72 -11.61 -12.34
C SER A 7 15.59 -12.40 -11.35
N ALA A 8 16.09 -11.69 -10.34
CA ALA A 8 16.47 -12.25 -9.05
C ALA A 8 15.68 -11.55 -7.92
N VAL A 9 14.39 -11.88 -7.81
CA VAL A 9 13.61 -11.75 -6.57
C VAL A 9 13.48 -13.19 -6.03
N SER A 10 14.21 -13.46 -4.96
CA SER A 10 14.38 -14.79 -4.38
C SER A 10 13.11 -15.29 -3.67
N GLU A 11 12.38 -16.21 -4.31
CA GLU A 11 12.11 -17.60 -3.88
C GLU A 11 12.16 -18.04 -2.39
N GLN A 12 11.91 -17.16 -1.40
CA GLN A 12 11.90 -17.56 0.02
C GLN A 12 10.52 -17.65 0.70
N GLU A 13 9.42 -17.41 -0.01
CA GLU A 13 8.04 -17.51 0.52
C GLU A 13 7.31 -18.84 0.22
N ARG A 14 8.04 -19.92 -0.03
CA ARG A 14 7.44 -21.26 -0.22
C ARG A 14 8.09 -22.32 0.65
N ALA A 15 7.75 -22.37 1.94
CA ALA A 15 7.68 -23.61 2.71
C ALA A 15 7.26 -23.38 4.17
N ALA A 16 6.52 -24.36 4.70
CA ALA A 16 6.22 -24.65 6.10
C ALA A 16 4.93 -24.06 6.70
N ALA A 17 3.82 -24.79 6.52
CA ALA A 17 2.71 -24.81 7.46
C ALA A 17 2.79 -26.09 8.31
N PRO A 18 2.72 -26.01 9.65
CA PRO A 18 2.28 -27.13 10.48
C PRO A 18 0.82 -26.97 10.91
N ALA A 19 0.09 -28.08 10.81
CA ALA A 19 -1.31 -28.23 11.16
C ALA A 19 -1.61 -27.89 12.64
N ARG A 20 -2.69 -27.14 12.89
CA ARG A 20 -3.24 -26.93 14.24
C ARG A 20 -4.47 -27.81 14.45
N LYS A 21 -4.46 -28.56 15.56
CA LYS A 21 -5.54 -29.42 16.05
C LYS A 21 -6.71 -28.57 16.59
N ALA A 22 -7.92 -28.88 16.14
CA ALA A 22 -9.16 -28.41 16.74
C ALA A 22 -9.47 -29.22 18.01
N ALA A 23 -9.73 -28.53 19.13
CA ALA A 23 -10.25 -29.14 20.35
C ALA A 23 -11.77 -28.84 20.43
N ALA A 24 -12.57 -29.89 20.27
CA ALA A 24 -14.02 -29.87 20.46
C ALA A 24 -14.35 -30.07 21.95
N GLY A 25 -15.02 -29.09 22.57
CA GLY A 25 -15.58 -29.18 23.91
C GLY A 25 -17.05 -29.61 23.87
N LYS A 26 -17.33 -30.76 24.49
CA LYS A 26 -18.63 -31.44 24.58
C LYS A 26 -19.69 -30.66 25.36
N ALA A 27 -20.92 -30.73 24.87
CA ALA A 27 -22.15 -30.42 25.59
C ALA A 27 -22.47 -31.47 26.66
N ALA A 28 -23.00 -31.02 27.80
CA ALA A 28 -23.72 -31.85 28.76
C ALA A 28 -25.01 -31.12 29.17
N GLY A 29 -26.14 -31.78 28.98
CA GLY A 29 -27.46 -31.31 29.36
C GLY A 29 -27.73 -31.48 30.85
N GLY A 30 -28.67 -30.66 31.35
CA GLY A 30 -29.25 -30.78 32.67
C GLY A 30 -30.66 -30.21 32.65
N THR A 31 -31.63 -31.08 32.86
CA THR A 31 -33.08 -30.82 32.92
C THR A 31 -33.47 -30.09 34.22
N GLY A 32 -34.50 -29.25 34.16
CA GLY A 32 -35.07 -28.61 35.35
C GLY A 32 -36.27 -27.73 35.03
N THR A 33 -37.45 -28.29 35.24
CA THR A 33 -38.81 -27.72 35.10
C THR A 33 -39.15 -26.59 36.07
N ALA A 34 -39.83 -25.52 35.62
CA ALA A 34 -41.02 -24.91 36.26
C ALA A 34 -41.59 -23.73 35.42
N LYS A 35 -42.91 -23.54 35.55
CA LYS A 35 -43.87 -22.83 34.68
C LYS A 35 -44.16 -21.38 35.23
N PRO A 36 -45.17 -20.58 34.76
CA PRO A 36 -44.96 -19.31 34.08
C PRO A 36 -45.65 -18.09 34.77
N ALA A 37 -45.41 -16.87 34.27
CA ALA A 37 -46.31 -15.73 34.49
C ALA A 37 -46.53 -14.93 33.20
N LYS A 38 -47.81 -14.70 32.88
CA LYS A 38 -48.36 -13.94 31.75
C LYS A 38 -48.39 -12.43 32.06
N ALA A 39 -48.18 -11.60 31.02
CA ALA A 39 -48.97 -10.42 30.67
C ALA A 39 -48.40 -9.86 29.34
N ALA A 40 -49.01 -10.04 28.15
CA ALA A 40 -50.26 -9.51 27.61
C ALA A 40 -50.16 -8.05 27.07
N GLY A 41 -50.27 -7.94 25.74
CA GLY A 41 -50.75 -6.77 24.99
C GLY A 41 -49.70 -6.14 24.06
N LYS A 42 -49.96 -5.77 22.80
CA LYS A 42 -51.06 -6.00 21.86
C LYS A 42 -50.54 -5.45 20.52
N ALA A 43 -50.69 -6.21 19.42
CA ALA A 43 -50.51 -5.68 18.06
C ALA A 43 -51.69 -4.76 17.66
N PRO A 44 -51.60 -4.07 16.52
CA PRO A 44 -52.36 -4.63 15.39
C PRO A 44 -51.64 -4.59 14.03
N ALA A 45 -52.15 -5.45 13.16
CA ALA A 45 -51.71 -5.78 11.82
C ALA A 45 -52.21 -4.82 10.73
N ALA A 46 -51.57 -4.86 9.56
CA ALA A 46 -52.19 -4.50 8.28
C ALA A 46 -51.73 -5.41 7.12
N LYS A 47 -52.71 -6.19 6.65
CA LYS A 47 -53.05 -6.68 5.30
C LYS A 47 -51.98 -7.17 4.29
N ARG A 48 -52.10 -8.47 4.00
CA ARG A 48 -51.88 -9.17 2.72
C ARG A 48 -52.84 -8.69 1.63
N THR A 49 -52.36 -8.70 0.38
CA THR A 49 -53.15 -9.04 -0.82
C THR A 49 -52.34 -9.90 -1.78
N THR A 50 -53.01 -10.88 -2.38
CA THR A 50 -52.53 -11.93 -3.29
C THR A 50 -53.12 -11.74 -4.69
N ALA A 51 -52.37 -12.07 -5.75
CA ALA A 51 -52.85 -12.50 -7.09
C ALA A 51 -51.66 -13.20 -7.80
N ALA A 52 -51.64 -14.51 -8.08
CA ALA A 52 -52.30 -15.27 -9.16
C ALA A 52 -51.99 -14.71 -10.57
N LYS A 53 -50.98 -15.25 -11.29
CA LYS A 53 -51.01 -16.37 -12.26
C LYS A 53 -51.57 -15.98 -13.64
N GLN A 54 -50.75 -16.05 -14.70
CA GLN A 54 -50.98 -16.83 -15.93
C GLN A 54 -49.92 -16.55 -17.02
N ALA A 55 -49.39 -17.64 -17.61
CA ALA A 55 -48.75 -17.69 -18.92
C ALA A 55 -49.81 -17.79 -20.03
N PRO A 56 -49.43 -17.61 -21.31
CA PRO A 56 -49.56 -18.77 -22.22
C PRO A 56 -48.49 -18.89 -23.33
N THR A 57 -48.08 -20.14 -23.55
CA THR A 57 -47.91 -20.93 -24.80
C THR A 57 -47.36 -20.38 -26.13
N GLY A 58 -46.49 -21.23 -26.73
CA GLY A 58 -46.35 -21.49 -28.18
C GLY A 58 -45.19 -20.75 -28.85
N GLU A 59 -44.38 -21.28 -29.76
CA GLU A 59 -44.24 -22.57 -30.44
C GLU A 59 -42.90 -22.50 -31.20
N ALA A 60 -42.20 -23.62 -31.38
CA ALA A 60 -40.99 -23.70 -32.20
C ALA A 60 -41.34 -23.56 -33.71
N PRO A 61 -40.34 -23.39 -34.60
CA PRO A 61 -39.92 -24.59 -35.31
C PRO A 61 -38.41 -24.71 -35.56
N ALA A 62 -38.07 -25.95 -35.91
CA ALA A 62 -36.76 -26.51 -36.11
C ALA A 62 -36.04 -26.05 -37.39
N ARG A 63 -34.71 -26.19 -37.38
CA ARG A 63 -33.95 -27.25 -38.10
C ARG A 63 -32.73 -26.71 -38.86
N LYS A 64 -31.61 -27.43 -38.65
CA LYS A 64 -30.52 -27.82 -39.59
C LYS A 64 -29.12 -27.37 -39.16
N THR A 65 -28.43 -28.32 -38.51
CA THR A 65 -27.01 -28.62 -38.78
C THR A 65 -26.82 -29.03 -40.25
N PRO A 66 -25.59 -28.94 -40.77
CA PRO A 66 -24.83 -30.18 -40.89
C PRO A 66 -23.39 -30.09 -40.40
N ALA A 67 -22.91 -31.25 -39.96
CA ALA A 67 -21.54 -31.51 -39.56
C ALA A 67 -20.62 -31.75 -40.77
N ALA A 68 -19.33 -31.47 -40.56
CA ALA A 68 -18.22 -32.45 -40.64
C ALA A 68 -17.04 -32.11 -41.57
N LYS A 69 -15.86 -32.49 -41.03
CA LYS A 69 -14.61 -33.00 -41.65
C LYS A 69 -13.37 -32.10 -41.65
N LYS A 70 -12.46 -32.45 -40.72
CA LYS A 70 -11.10 -33.00 -40.95
C LYS A 70 -10.28 -32.37 -42.10
N ALA A 71 -9.12 -31.78 -41.75
CA ALA A 71 -7.78 -32.33 -42.04
C ALA A 71 -6.69 -31.24 -41.92
N ALA A 72 -5.67 -31.49 -41.08
CA ALA A 72 -4.29 -31.13 -41.41
C ALA A 72 -3.75 -32.20 -42.37
N PRO A 73 -2.72 -31.96 -43.21
CA PRO A 73 -1.35 -31.93 -42.69
C PRO A 73 -0.32 -31.10 -43.48
N ALA A 74 0.89 -31.09 -42.92
CA ALA A 74 2.19 -31.30 -43.58
C ALA A 74 3.17 -30.13 -43.65
N ALA A 75 4.30 -30.38 -42.99
CA ALA A 75 5.59 -29.72 -43.06
C ALA A 75 6.34 -29.99 -44.37
N LYS A 76 7.33 -29.12 -44.65
CA LYS A 76 8.72 -29.36 -45.14
C LYS A 76 9.25 -28.02 -45.66
N ALA A 77 10.52 -27.66 -45.65
CA ALA A 77 11.76 -28.12 -45.03
C ALA A 77 12.87 -27.16 -45.53
N THR A 78 13.88 -26.89 -44.71
CA THR A 78 15.33 -26.72 -45.04
C THR A 78 15.74 -25.69 -46.10
N THR A 79 16.73 -24.83 -45.84
CA THR A 79 18.15 -25.20 -46.04
C THR A 79 19.13 -24.38 -45.20
N LYS A 80 20.17 -25.08 -44.72
CA LYS A 80 21.44 -24.57 -44.16
C LYS A 80 22.49 -24.44 -45.26
N LYS A 81 23.43 -23.50 -45.10
CA LYS A 81 24.89 -23.52 -45.42
C LYS A 81 25.32 -22.10 -45.81
N ALA A 82 26.54 -21.62 -45.64
CA ALA A 82 27.75 -22.00 -44.89
C ALA A 82 28.72 -20.81 -45.07
N THR A 83 29.63 -20.65 -44.12
CA THR A 83 30.79 -19.73 -44.13
C THR A 83 31.71 -19.95 -45.34
N PRO A 84 32.59 -18.98 -45.67
CA PRO A 84 34.02 -19.20 -45.39
C PRO A 84 34.78 -17.96 -44.90
N ALA A 85 36.03 -18.21 -44.48
CA ALA A 85 36.91 -17.35 -43.67
C ALA A 85 38.16 -16.82 -44.42
N LYS A 86 38.83 -15.82 -43.80
CA LYS A 86 40.24 -15.31 -43.95
C LYS A 86 40.53 -14.49 -45.24
N LYS A 87 41.41 -13.47 -45.30
CA LYS A 87 42.63 -13.10 -44.54
C LYS A 87 43.07 -11.62 -44.82
N ALA A 88 43.65 -10.95 -43.80
CA ALA A 88 44.70 -9.88 -43.73
C ALA A 88 44.86 -8.79 -44.83
N THR A 89 45.00 -7.50 -44.49
CA THR A 89 46.22 -6.74 -44.07
C THR A 89 45.80 -5.26 -43.84
N GLY A 90 46.40 -4.36 -43.05
CA GLY A 90 47.53 -4.30 -42.11
C GLY A 90 47.64 -2.87 -41.50
N LYS A 91 48.34 -2.76 -40.34
CA LYS A 91 49.03 -1.58 -39.70
C LYS A 91 48.27 -0.23 -39.62
N LYS A 92 48.20 0.47 -38.47
CA LYS A 92 49.35 1.08 -37.76
C LYS A 92 48.92 1.75 -36.42
N ALA A 93 49.74 1.54 -35.38
CA ALA A 93 50.11 2.42 -34.24
C ALA A 93 49.08 2.96 -33.22
N THR A 94 49.15 2.34 -32.03
CA THR A 94 49.12 2.86 -30.63
C THR A 94 50.09 4.05 -30.38
N PRO A 95 50.11 4.77 -29.21
CA PRO A 95 49.83 4.23 -27.87
C PRO A 95 49.17 5.11 -26.78
N ALA A 96 48.78 4.37 -25.75
CA ALA A 96 48.25 4.74 -24.45
C ALA A 96 49.24 5.50 -23.53
N LYS A 97 48.69 6.27 -22.58
CA LYS A 97 49.40 6.79 -21.40
C LYS A 97 49.31 5.80 -20.23
N LYS A 98 50.46 5.59 -19.60
CA LYS A 98 50.73 4.68 -18.48
C LYS A 98 50.81 5.47 -17.17
N ALA A 99 50.37 4.83 -16.09
CA ALA A 99 50.54 5.24 -14.70
C ALA A 99 52.02 5.21 -14.24
N THR A 100 52.36 6.01 -13.22
CA THR A 100 53.54 5.80 -12.36
C THR A 100 53.33 6.35 -10.94
N ALA A 101 54.08 5.76 -10.01
CA ALA A 101 53.90 5.74 -8.57
C ALA A 101 54.89 6.62 -7.77
N LYS A 102 54.57 6.79 -6.48
CA LYS A 102 55.41 7.00 -5.26
C LYS A 102 56.74 7.77 -5.35
N LYS A 103 56.92 8.74 -4.42
CA LYS A 103 58.22 9.05 -3.79
C LYS A 103 58.07 9.55 -2.35
N VAL A 104 59.09 9.22 -1.56
CA VAL A 104 59.31 9.38 -0.10
C VAL A 104 59.93 10.76 0.25
N THR A 105 59.70 11.21 1.49
CA THR A 105 60.24 12.37 2.29
C THR A 105 61.78 12.33 2.52
N PRO A 106 62.50 13.25 3.26
CA PRO A 106 62.07 14.22 4.31
C PRO A 106 62.84 15.57 4.45
N ALA A 107 62.36 16.50 5.31
CA ALA A 107 63.19 17.34 6.23
C ALA A 107 62.34 18.27 7.15
N LYS A 108 62.93 18.59 8.32
CA LYS A 108 62.42 19.16 9.60
C LYS A 108 62.08 20.66 9.62
N LYS A 109 61.16 21.10 10.52
CA LYS A 109 61.44 21.95 11.72
C LYS A 109 60.21 22.17 12.64
N ALA A 110 60.51 22.23 13.95
CA ALA A 110 59.79 22.66 15.18
C ALA A 110 58.76 23.80 15.03
N THR A 111 57.77 24.10 15.89
CA THR A 111 57.36 23.77 17.28
C THR A 111 56.00 24.46 17.51
N ALA A 112 55.04 23.87 18.25
CA ALA A 112 54.23 24.55 19.28
C ALA A 112 53.03 23.70 19.75
N LYS A 113 52.94 23.64 21.08
CA LYS A 113 52.09 22.88 21.99
C LYS A 113 50.59 23.23 21.85
N LYS A 114 49.72 22.24 21.60
CA LYS A 114 48.25 22.35 21.78
C LYS A 114 47.79 21.24 22.71
N ALA A 115 47.47 21.60 23.95
CA ALA A 115 46.84 20.71 24.92
C ALA A 115 45.32 20.69 24.69
N ALA A 116 44.76 19.49 24.55
CA ALA A 116 43.34 19.22 24.39
C ALA A 116 42.62 19.18 25.75
N PRO A 117 41.35 19.60 25.86
CA PRO A 117 40.55 19.33 27.05
C PRO A 117 39.83 17.97 26.97
N ALA A 118 39.83 17.33 28.13
CA ALA A 118 39.09 16.18 28.65
C ALA A 118 38.06 15.44 27.75
N LYS A 119 38.33 14.14 27.58
CA LYS A 119 37.42 13.13 27.04
C LYS A 119 36.55 12.56 28.17
N ALA A 120 35.23 12.68 27.98
CA ALA A 120 34.17 11.75 28.35
C ALA A 120 34.22 11.03 29.72
N ALA A 121 33.36 11.50 30.63
CA ALA A 121 32.67 10.64 31.59
C ALA A 121 31.16 10.81 31.37
N ALA A 122 30.60 10.01 30.46
CA ALA A 122 29.15 9.90 30.28
C ALA A 122 28.75 8.44 30.51
N ALA A 123 28.13 8.24 31.68
CA ALA A 123 27.19 7.21 32.09
C ALA A 123 27.17 5.88 31.31
N LYS A 124 27.72 4.84 31.94
CA LYS A 124 27.18 3.47 31.78
C LYS A 124 25.88 3.38 32.59
N ALA A 125 24.73 3.28 31.91
CA ALA A 125 23.48 2.74 32.48
C ALA A 125 23.29 1.35 31.86
N SER A 126 23.67 0.29 32.57
CA SER A 126 22.88 -0.50 33.53
C SER A 126 22.18 -1.69 32.85
N GLY A 127 22.65 -2.90 33.16
CA GLY A 127 22.01 -4.16 32.79
C GLY A 127 20.69 -4.35 33.51
N SER A 128 19.61 -3.85 32.92
CA SER A 128 18.25 -4.22 33.33
C SER A 128 17.90 -5.57 32.69
N LYS A 129 17.27 -6.45 33.48
CA LYS A 129 16.73 -7.72 32.99
C LYS A 129 15.72 -7.43 31.86
N PRO A 130 15.70 -8.22 30.77
CA PRO A 130 14.74 -8.00 29.68
C PRO A 130 13.30 -8.01 30.22
N GLU A 131 12.49 -7.06 29.75
CA GLU A 131 11.07 -6.96 30.06
C GLU A 131 10.38 -8.30 29.73
N SER A 132 9.55 -8.81 30.65
CA SER A 132 8.80 -10.04 30.39
C SER A 132 7.74 -9.82 29.30
N GLN A 133 7.35 -10.89 28.61
CA GLN A 133 6.31 -10.82 27.57
C GLN A 133 4.99 -10.22 28.10
N ALA A 134 4.58 -10.59 29.32
CA ALA A 134 3.38 -10.04 29.95
C ALA A 134 3.50 -8.52 30.25
N ALA A 135 4.66 -8.04 30.69
CA ALA A 135 4.89 -6.62 30.90
C ALA A 135 4.87 -5.85 29.58
N ARG A 136 5.47 -6.42 28.53
CA ARG A 136 5.46 -5.88 27.17
C ARG A 136 4.05 -5.80 26.59
N ALA A 137 3.25 -6.85 26.73
CA ALA A 137 1.85 -6.87 26.29
C ALA A 137 1.01 -5.82 27.05
N LYS A 138 1.19 -5.70 28.37
CA LYS A 138 0.54 -4.64 29.17
C LYS A 138 0.92 -3.24 28.68
N ARG A 139 2.20 -3.03 28.32
CA ARG A 139 2.67 -1.75 27.78
C ARG A 139 2.13 -1.49 26.36
N ALA A 140 2.08 -2.50 25.49
CA ALA A 140 1.46 -2.42 24.18
C ALA A 140 -0.01 -2.01 24.28
N ALA A 141 -0.76 -2.64 25.20
CA ALA A 141 -2.16 -2.29 25.46
C ALA A 141 -2.31 -0.82 25.93
N ARG A 142 -1.47 -0.37 26.87
CA ARG A 142 -1.47 1.04 27.32
C ARG A 142 -1.14 2.03 26.19
N ILE A 143 -0.17 1.68 25.34
CA ILE A 143 0.15 2.48 24.15
C ILE A 143 -1.06 2.54 23.22
N ASN A 144 -1.69 1.39 22.92
CA ASN A 144 -2.87 1.34 22.06
C ASN A 144 -4.02 2.20 22.62
N SER A 145 -4.33 2.10 23.92
CA SER A 145 -5.36 2.92 24.57
C SER A 145 -5.06 4.42 24.48
N ALA A 146 -3.84 4.85 24.81
CA ALA A 146 -3.46 6.26 24.71
C ALA A 146 -3.53 6.78 23.26
N LEU A 147 -3.14 5.96 22.28
CA LEU A 147 -3.28 6.31 20.86
C LEU A 147 -4.74 6.32 20.41
N ALA A 148 -5.62 5.50 20.99
CA ALA A 148 -7.05 5.50 20.70
C ALA A 148 -7.73 6.79 21.15
N GLU A 149 -7.31 7.34 22.30
CA GLU A 149 -7.79 8.65 22.78
C GLU A 149 -7.35 9.80 21.86
N VAL A 150 -6.08 9.78 21.45
CA VAL A 150 -5.49 10.84 20.62
C VAL A 150 -5.99 10.78 19.18
N TYR A 151 -6.13 9.57 18.63
CA TYR A 151 -6.54 9.32 17.25
C TYR A 151 -7.86 8.54 17.23
N TYR A 152 -8.87 9.04 17.94
CA TYR A 152 -10.22 8.45 17.95
C TYR A 152 -10.83 8.37 16.54
N TYR A 153 -10.43 9.30 15.67
CA TYR A 153 -10.78 9.42 14.26
C TYR A 153 -9.84 8.66 13.32
N ALA A 154 -8.97 7.75 13.80
CA ALA A 154 -8.05 7.03 12.93
C ALA A 154 -8.81 6.16 11.91
N HIS A 155 -8.43 6.25 10.64
CA HIS A 155 -9.09 5.58 9.52
C HIS A 155 -8.11 5.45 8.35
N PRO A 156 -8.38 4.64 7.32
CA PRO A 156 -7.55 4.62 6.11
C PRO A 156 -7.53 6.00 5.45
N GLU A 157 -6.35 6.56 5.19
CA GLU A 157 -6.20 7.90 4.58
C GLU A 157 -6.45 7.92 3.06
N LEU A 158 -6.88 6.80 2.47
CA LEU A 158 -7.32 6.69 1.08
C LEU A 158 -8.83 6.91 0.99
N ASP A 159 -9.27 7.68 0.00
CA ASP A 159 -10.68 7.91 -0.31
C ASP A 159 -11.24 6.75 -1.15
N PHE A 160 -12.33 6.13 -0.69
CA PHE A 160 -13.06 5.05 -1.36
C PHE A 160 -14.52 4.99 -0.89
N GLU A 161 -15.40 4.44 -1.74
CA GLU A 161 -16.81 4.22 -1.45
C GLU A 161 -17.20 2.72 -1.39
N ASN A 162 -16.34 1.84 -1.91
CA ASN A 162 -16.57 0.38 -1.94
C ASN A 162 -15.25 -0.43 -1.90
N PRO A 163 -15.30 -1.76 -1.74
CA PRO A 163 -14.09 -2.60 -1.65
C PRO A 163 -13.19 -2.55 -2.90
N PHE A 164 -13.77 -2.42 -4.10
CA PHE A 164 -13.02 -2.34 -5.35
C PHE A 164 -12.21 -1.05 -5.43
N GLU A 165 -12.83 0.08 -5.10
CA GLU A 165 -12.13 1.37 -5.03
C GLU A 165 -10.98 1.35 -4.02
N LEU A 166 -11.18 0.77 -2.83
CA LEU A 166 -10.12 0.63 -1.83
C LEU A 166 -8.96 -0.23 -2.35
N LEU A 167 -9.27 -1.35 -3.03
CA LEU A 167 -8.27 -2.22 -3.62
C LEU A 167 -7.43 -1.47 -4.66
N VAL A 168 -8.07 -0.79 -5.61
CA VAL A 168 -7.42 0.00 -6.65
C VAL A 168 -6.59 1.13 -6.05
N ALA A 169 -7.16 1.91 -5.12
CA ALA A 169 -6.46 2.99 -4.44
C ALA A 169 -5.23 2.48 -3.67
N THR A 170 -5.33 1.31 -3.04
CA THR A 170 -4.21 0.71 -2.30
C THR A 170 -3.08 0.29 -3.25
N VAL A 171 -3.40 -0.31 -4.40
CA VAL A 171 -2.40 -0.64 -5.44
C VAL A 171 -1.74 0.65 -5.98
N LEU A 172 -2.51 1.71 -6.20
CA LEU A 172 -2.00 3.01 -6.64
C LEU A 172 -1.11 3.69 -5.59
N SER A 173 -1.33 3.46 -4.30
CA SER A 173 -0.55 4.04 -3.20
C SER A 173 0.88 3.50 -3.09
N ALA A 174 1.19 2.38 -3.77
CA ALA A 174 2.54 1.85 -3.81
C ALA A 174 3.54 2.92 -4.30
N GLN A 175 4.43 3.33 -3.39
CA GLN A 175 5.43 4.39 -3.61
C GLN A 175 4.84 5.75 -4.03
N THR A 176 3.63 6.05 -3.56
CA THR A 176 2.90 7.29 -3.84
C THR A 176 2.27 7.80 -2.54
N THR A 177 2.10 9.11 -2.41
CA THR A 177 1.40 9.67 -1.24
C THR A 177 -0.11 9.48 -1.38
N ASP A 178 -0.79 9.19 -0.27
CA ASP A 178 -2.25 9.02 -0.27
C ASP A 178 -2.99 10.24 -0.84
N LEU A 179 -2.56 11.47 -0.51
CA LEU A 179 -3.09 12.69 -1.15
C LEU A 179 -3.07 12.64 -2.68
N ARG A 180 -1.97 12.15 -3.26
CA ARG A 180 -1.83 12.08 -4.73
C ARG A 180 -2.77 11.03 -5.31
N VAL A 181 -2.95 9.91 -4.61
CA VAL A 181 -3.92 8.88 -5.01
C VAL A 181 -5.34 9.44 -4.94
N ASN A 182 -5.72 10.04 -3.80
CA ASN A 182 -7.04 10.63 -3.58
C ASN A 182 -7.38 11.75 -4.57
N GLN A 183 -6.36 12.43 -5.07
CA GLN A 183 -6.47 13.42 -6.12
C GLN A 183 -6.68 12.82 -7.52
N THR A 184 -6.19 11.62 -7.76
CA THR A 184 -6.28 10.92 -9.05
C THR A 184 -7.51 10.02 -9.16
N THR A 185 -7.89 9.36 -8.07
CA THR A 185 -8.99 8.37 -8.05
C THR A 185 -10.36 8.90 -8.45
N PRO A 186 -10.76 10.18 -8.22
CA PRO A 186 -12.08 10.64 -8.62
C PRO A 186 -12.30 10.58 -10.14
N ALA A 187 -11.31 10.97 -10.94
CA ALA A 187 -11.40 10.88 -12.40
C ALA A 187 -11.30 9.42 -12.87
N LEU A 188 -10.48 8.60 -12.19
CA LEU A 188 -10.34 7.18 -12.50
C LEU A 188 -11.65 6.42 -12.28
N PHE A 189 -12.29 6.58 -11.12
CA PHE A 189 -13.53 5.86 -10.78
C PHE A 189 -14.75 6.42 -11.50
N ALA A 190 -14.72 7.69 -11.93
CA ALA A 190 -15.73 8.20 -12.85
C ALA A 190 -15.62 7.56 -14.24
N ALA A 191 -14.41 7.28 -14.72
CA ALA A 191 -14.18 6.62 -16.01
C ALA A 191 -14.39 5.10 -15.96
N TYR A 192 -14.02 4.46 -14.85
CA TYR A 192 -14.06 3.01 -14.66
C TYR A 192 -14.63 2.66 -13.27
N PRO A 193 -15.96 2.74 -13.09
CA PRO A 193 -16.60 2.54 -11.79
C PRO A 193 -16.61 1.08 -11.33
N THR A 194 -16.52 0.12 -12.26
CA THR A 194 -16.56 -1.32 -11.95
C THR A 194 -15.29 -2.05 -12.40
N PRO A 195 -15.01 -3.26 -11.87
CA PRO A 195 -13.96 -4.12 -12.39
C PRO A 195 -14.12 -4.41 -13.89
N GLU A 196 -15.35 -4.59 -14.37
CA GLU A 196 -15.65 -4.84 -15.78
C GLU A 196 -15.20 -3.66 -16.66
N ASP A 197 -15.55 -2.44 -16.26
CA ASP A 197 -15.19 -1.22 -16.98
C ASP A 197 -13.66 -1.04 -17.01
N MET A 198 -12.99 -1.29 -15.87
CA MET A 198 -11.55 -1.14 -15.77
C MET A 198 -10.81 -2.25 -16.55
N ALA A 199 -11.33 -3.49 -16.55
CA ALA A 199 -10.77 -4.58 -17.33
C ALA A 199 -10.88 -4.35 -18.85
N ALA A 200 -11.90 -3.60 -19.29
CA ALA A 200 -12.12 -3.22 -20.68
C ALA A 200 -11.44 -1.88 -21.07
N ALA A 201 -10.76 -1.23 -20.14
CA ALA A 201 -10.14 0.07 -20.37
C ALA A 201 -9.07 0.02 -21.46
N ASP A 202 -9.02 1.07 -22.29
CA ASP A 202 -7.86 1.32 -23.15
C ASP A 202 -6.61 1.54 -22.27
N PRO A 203 -5.54 0.74 -22.43
CA PRO A 203 -4.34 0.86 -21.62
C PRO A 203 -3.71 2.25 -21.67
N GLU A 204 -3.70 2.93 -22.83
CA GLU A 204 -3.09 4.25 -22.97
C GLU A 204 -3.88 5.33 -22.22
N ALA A 205 -5.21 5.32 -22.32
CA ALA A 205 -6.09 6.19 -21.55
C ALA A 205 -5.95 5.98 -20.03
N LEU A 206 -5.90 4.72 -19.58
CA LEU A 206 -5.71 4.39 -18.15
C LEU A 206 -4.34 4.88 -17.65
N GLU A 207 -3.28 4.65 -18.44
CA GLU A 207 -1.93 5.12 -18.13
C GLU A 207 -1.88 6.64 -17.94
N GLU A 208 -2.56 7.41 -18.79
CA GLU A 208 -2.60 8.87 -18.68
C GLU A 208 -3.32 9.33 -17.41
N LEU A 209 -4.47 8.72 -17.09
CA LEU A 209 -5.24 9.04 -15.88
C LEU A 209 -4.41 8.82 -14.60
N ILE A 210 -3.66 7.72 -14.53
CA ILE A 210 -2.89 7.37 -13.34
C ILE A 210 -1.42 7.83 -13.39
N ARG A 211 -1.00 8.50 -14.47
CA ARG A 211 0.36 9.07 -14.63
C ARG A 211 0.85 9.84 -13.40
N PRO A 212 0.03 10.68 -12.73
CA PRO A 212 0.46 11.44 -11.55
C PRO A 212 0.89 10.57 -10.35
N THR A 213 0.52 9.29 -10.33
CA THR A 213 0.87 8.37 -9.24
C THR A 213 2.29 7.79 -9.40
N GLY A 214 2.96 7.96 -10.54
CA GLY A 214 4.28 7.36 -10.78
C GLY A 214 4.23 5.83 -10.93
N PHE A 215 5.26 5.24 -11.55
CA PHE A 215 5.26 3.82 -11.94
C PHE A 215 3.99 3.38 -12.71
N PHE A 216 3.37 4.33 -13.41
CA PHE A 216 2.01 4.22 -13.94
C PHE A 216 1.85 3.05 -14.92
N ARG A 217 2.86 2.71 -15.72
CA ARG A 217 2.80 1.54 -16.63
C ARG A 217 2.65 0.22 -15.89
N SER A 218 3.46 0.01 -14.85
CA SER A 218 3.36 -1.18 -14.01
C SER A 218 2.03 -1.20 -13.26
N LYS A 219 1.59 -0.05 -12.75
CA LYS A 219 0.30 0.06 -12.06
C LYS A 219 -0.86 -0.20 -13.00
N ALA A 220 -0.87 0.36 -14.21
CA ALA A 220 -1.90 0.13 -15.23
C ALA A 220 -1.99 -1.36 -15.57
N LYS A 221 -0.85 -2.03 -15.80
CA LYS A 221 -0.82 -3.48 -15.99
C LYS A 221 -1.44 -4.24 -14.82
N SER A 222 -1.12 -3.86 -13.58
CA SER A 222 -1.72 -4.47 -12.39
C SER A 222 -3.23 -4.20 -12.30
N LEU A 223 -3.69 -2.96 -12.55
CA LEU A 223 -5.09 -2.58 -12.51
C LEU A 223 -5.93 -3.31 -13.56
N LEU A 224 -5.44 -3.38 -14.80
CA LEU A 224 -6.08 -4.17 -15.87
C LEU A 224 -6.14 -5.65 -15.49
N GLY A 225 -5.02 -6.20 -15.03
CA GLY A 225 -4.92 -7.62 -14.67
C GLY A 225 -5.77 -8.01 -13.46
N LEU A 226 -5.77 -7.20 -12.40
CA LEU A 226 -6.62 -7.47 -11.22
C LEU A 226 -8.09 -7.31 -11.57
N SER A 227 -8.46 -6.31 -12.38
CA SER A 227 -9.86 -6.10 -12.75
C SER A 227 -10.37 -7.22 -13.66
N ALA A 228 -9.54 -7.72 -14.58
CA ALA A 228 -9.85 -8.90 -15.37
C ALA A 228 -10.03 -10.15 -14.50
N ALA A 229 -9.14 -10.39 -13.53
CA ALA A 229 -9.27 -11.52 -12.61
C ALA A 229 -10.53 -11.42 -11.74
N LEU A 230 -10.88 -10.21 -11.27
CA LEU A 230 -12.13 -10.00 -10.53
C LEU A 230 -13.35 -10.34 -11.40
N ARG A 231 -13.40 -9.85 -12.64
CA ARG A 231 -14.49 -10.15 -13.59
C ARG A 231 -14.59 -11.64 -13.90
N ASP A 232 -13.46 -12.27 -14.26
CA ASP A 232 -13.44 -13.62 -14.84
C ASP A 232 -13.51 -14.72 -13.77
N ASP A 233 -12.84 -14.54 -12.63
CA ASP A 233 -12.69 -15.58 -11.60
C ASP A 233 -13.51 -15.32 -10.34
N HIS A 234 -13.92 -14.07 -10.08
CA HIS A 234 -14.60 -13.66 -8.85
C HIS A 234 -15.97 -12.97 -9.08
N GLY A 235 -16.50 -13.00 -10.31
CA GLY A 235 -17.83 -12.48 -10.62
C GLY A 235 -17.98 -10.97 -10.41
N GLY A 236 -16.90 -10.21 -10.55
CA GLY A 236 -16.88 -8.75 -10.36
C GLY A 236 -16.75 -8.32 -8.89
N GLU A 237 -16.56 -9.24 -7.94
CA GLU A 237 -16.47 -8.93 -6.52
C GLU A 237 -15.07 -9.11 -5.96
N VAL A 238 -14.66 -8.22 -5.04
CA VAL A 238 -13.39 -8.34 -4.33
C VAL A 238 -13.47 -9.51 -3.32
N PRO A 239 -12.56 -10.50 -3.38
CA PRO A 239 -12.63 -11.66 -2.52
C PRO A 239 -12.32 -11.33 -1.05
N GLY A 240 -13.03 -11.97 -0.13
CA GLY A 240 -12.93 -11.76 1.32
C GLY A 240 -11.87 -12.59 2.04
N SER A 241 -10.81 -13.05 1.36
CA SER A 241 -9.73 -13.84 1.97
C SER A 241 -8.35 -13.41 1.51
N VAL A 242 -7.35 -13.57 2.39
CA VAL A 242 -5.95 -13.22 2.06
C VAL A 242 -5.45 -14.06 0.88
N ASP A 243 -5.72 -15.37 0.90
CA ASP A 243 -5.20 -16.33 -0.08
C ASP A 243 -5.69 -16.04 -1.51
N GLU A 244 -6.93 -15.55 -1.66
CA GLU A 244 -7.44 -15.12 -2.97
C GLU A 244 -6.92 -13.74 -3.36
N LEU A 245 -6.90 -12.78 -2.43
CA LEU A 245 -6.43 -11.42 -2.70
C LEU A 245 -4.98 -11.40 -3.18
N VAL A 246 -4.08 -12.19 -2.59
CA VAL A 246 -2.66 -12.20 -2.99
C VAL A 246 -2.40 -12.83 -4.37
N LYS A 247 -3.40 -13.49 -4.97
CA LYS A 247 -3.30 -13.97 -6.36
C LYS A 247 -3.53 -12.84 -7.37
N LEU A 248 -4.19 -11.74 -6.95
CA LEU A 248 -4.47 -10.62 -7.82
C LEU A 248 -3.18 -9.83 -8.16
N PRO A 249 -2.96 -9.46 -9.42
CA PRO A 249 -1.81 -8.66 -9.83
C PRO A 249 -1.65 -7.36 -9.03
N GLY A 250 -0.45 -7.14 -8.48
CA GLY A 250 -0.14 -5.95 -7.69
C GLY A 250 -0.62 -5.99 -6.23
N VAL A 251 -1.21 -7.09 -5.78
CA VAL A 251 -1.70 -7.27 -4.40
C VAL A 251 -0.75 -8.17 -3.62
N GLY A 252 -0.06 -7.59 -2.64
CA GLY A 252 0.70 -8.35 -1.65
C GLY A 252 -0.08 -8.55 -0.35
N ARG A 253 0.48 -9.34 0.57
CA ARG A 253 -0.14 -9.65 1.88
C ARG A 253 -0.57 -8.39 2.66
N LYS A 254 0.28 -7.35 2.69
CA LYS A 254 -0.06 -6.06 3.32
C LYS A 254 -1.30 -5.42 2.68
N THR A 255 -1.35 -5.37 1.35
CA THR A 255 -2.48 -4.82 0.60
C THR A 255 -3.75 -5.60 0.92
N ALA A 256 -3.67 -6.93 0.98
CA ALA A 256 -4.80 -7.78 1.35
C ALA A 256 -5.34 -7.42 2.75
N PHE A 257 -4.48 -7.27 3.76
CA PHE A 257 -4.94 -6.85 5.10
C PHE A 257 -5.53 -5.44 5.16
N VAL A 258 -5.01 -4.49 4.37
CA VAL A 258 -5.63 -3.16 4.25
C VAL A 258 -7.06 -3.30 3.75
N VAL A 259 -7.29 -4.07 2.70
CA VAL A 259 -8.62 -4.25 2.11
C VAL A 259 -9.55 -5.00 3.08
N LEU A 260 -9.12 -6.15 3.59
CA LEU A 260 -9.89 -6.98 4.51
C LEU A 260 -10.29 -6.24 5.80
N GLY A 261 -9.35 -5.52 6.42
CA GLY A 261 -9.61 -4.79 7.66
C GLY A 261 -10.60 -3.64 7.49
N ASN A 262 -10.57 -2.94 6.36
CA ASN A 262 -11.33 -1.71 6.17
C ASN A 262 -12.62 -1.87 5.37
N ALA A 263 -12.68 -2.83 4.44
CA ALA A 263 -13.86 -3.08 3.63
C ALA A 263 -14.70 -4.25 4.14
N PHE A 264 -14.09 -5.24 4.80
CA PHE A 264 -14.76 -6.47 5.24
C PHE A 264 -14.80 -6.65 6.76
N GLY A 265 -14.13 -5.77 7.52
CA GLY A 265 -14.05 -5.87 8.98
C GLY A 265 -13.26 -7.08 9.48
N VAL A 266 -12.45 -7.71 8.62
CA VAL A 266 -11.61 -8.86 8.97
C VAL A 266 -10.28 -8.36 9.53
N PRO A 267 -9.96 -8.62 10.81
CA PRO A 267 -8.79 -8.02 11.44
C PRO A 267 -7.45 -8.40 10.81
N GLY A 268 -6.52 -7.44 10.74
CA GLY A 268 -5.18 -7.68 10.24
C GLY A 268 -4.19 -6.58 10.61
N LEU A 269 -2.94 -6.96 10.89
CA LEU A 269 -1.85 -6.02 11.13
C LEU A 269 -1.22 -5.62 9.81
N THR A 270 -1.20 -4.32 9.51
CA THR A 270 -0.63 -3.80 8.26
C THR A 270 0.77 -3.25 8.51
N VAL A 271 1.76 -4.15 8.53
CA VAL A 271 3.15 -3.78 8.79
C VAL A 271 3.74 -2.99 7.62
N ASP A 272 3.75 -1.67 7.76
CA ASP A 272 4.40 -0.75 6.84
C ASP A 272 5.66 -0.11 7.45
N THR A 273 6.24 0.87 6.75
CA THR A 273 7.45 1.56 7.21
C THR A 273 7.21 2.45 8.45
N HIS A 274 5.97 2.90 8.68
CA HIS A 274 5.58 3.61 9.90
C HIS A 274 5.41 2.62 11.04
N PHE A 275 4.57 1.61 10.85
CA PHE A 275 4.28 0.57 11.82
C PHE A 275 5.57 -0.09 12.32
N GLY A 276 6.35 -0.70 11.41
CA GLY A 276 7.58 -1.39 11.76
C GLY A 276 8.59 -0.49 12.48
N ARG A 277 8.71 0.79 12.08
CA ARG A 277 9.58 1.75 12.76
C ARG A 277 9.11 2.01 14.19
N LEU A 278 7.81 2.25 14.37
CA LEU A 278 7.24 2.67 15.65
C LEU A 278 7.23 1.52 16.66
N VAL A 279 6.81 0.32 16.27
CA VAL A 279 6.82 -0.84 17.19
C VAL A 279 8.24 -1.20 17.64
N ARG A 280 9.25 -0.95 16.80
CA ARG A 280 10.67 -1.06 17.19
C ARG A 280 11.13 0.05 18.14
N ARG A 281 10.76 1.32 17.89
CA ARG A 281 11.01 2.42 18.83
C ARG A 281 10.35 2.19 20.18
N TRP A 282 9.16 1.61 20.16
CA TRP A 282 8.47 1.22 21.38
C TRP A 282 9.05 -0.05 22.00
N LYS A 283 10.07 -0.68 21.42
CA LYS A 283 10.65 -1.95 21.87
C LYS A 283 9.57 -3.01 22.14
N LEU A 284 8.58 -3.11 21.25
CA LEU A 284 7.61 -4.20 21.24
C LEU A 284 8.15 -5.40 20.46
N THR A 285 9.06 -5.14 19.52
CA THR A 285 9.76 -6.15 18.72
C THR A 285 11.14 -5.62 18.34
N GLU A 286 12.09 -6.52 18.09
CA GLU A 286 13.39 -6.21 17.48
C GLU A 286 13.42 -6.60 15.99
N GLN A 287 12.36 -7.25 15.48
CA GLN A 287 12.29 -7.76 14.12
C GLN A 287 12.22 -6.63 13.09
N THR A 288 12.87 -6.86 11.96
CA THR A 288 12.83 -5.97 10.79
C THR A 288 11.96 -6.50 9.67
N ASP A 289 11.83 -7.81 9.59
CA ASP A 289 10.97 -8.51 8.64
C ASP A 289 9.48 -8.32 8.98
N ALA A 290 8.66 -8.03 7.96
CA ALA A 290 7.26 -7.67 8.17
C ALA A 290 6.43 -8.83 8.73
N VAL A 291 6.67 -10.06 8.27
CA VAL A 291 5.92 -11.25 8.71
C VAL A 291 6.27 -11.58 10.15
N LYS A 292 7.55 -11.48 10.52
CA LYS A 292 7.96 -11.68 11.92
C LYS A 292 7.45 -10.59 12.85
N VAL A 293 7.37 -9.34 12.38
CA VAL A 293 6.76 -8.24 13.16
C VAL A 293 5.26 -8.51 13.36
N GLU A 294 4.53 -8.95 12.33
CA GLU A 294 3.12 -9.34 12.45
C GLU A 294 2.94 -10.40 13.55
N GLN A 295 3.73 -11.48 13.51
CA GLN A 295 3.73 -12.61 14.45
C GLN A 295 4.21 -12.31 15.87
N GLU A 296 4.91 -11.20 16.11
CA GLU A 296 5.29 -10.81 17.46
C GLU A 296 4.31 -9.82 18.07
N ILE A 297 3.58 -9.06 17.24
CA ILE A 297 2.65 -8.03 17.71
C ILE A 297 1.23 -8.60 17.88
N ASP A 298 0.83 -9.61 17.10
CA ASP A 298 -0.41 -10.35 17.28
C ASP A 298 -0.54 -10.98 18.68
N ASP A 299 0.57 -11.47 19.24
CA ASP A 299 0.66 -12.03 20.59
C ASP A 299 0.56 -10.96 21.71
N LEU A 300 0.67 -9.67 21.39
CA LEU A 300 0.64 -8.59 22.39
C LEU A 300 -0.71 -7.89 22.51
N LEU A 301 -1.59 -8.03 21.52
CA LEU A 301 -2.86 -7.30 21.42
C LEU A 301 -3.98 -8.23 20.95
N PRO A 302 -5.22 -8.06 21.44
CA PRO A 302 -6.35 -8.86 20.97
C PRO A 302 -6.60 -8.62 19.48
N GLU A 303 -7.06 -9.66 18.78
CA GLU A 303 -7.34 -9.64 17.34
C GLU A 303 -8.27 -8.49 16.92
N SER A 304 -9.27 -8.19 17.75
CA SER A 304 -10.20 -7.07 17.52
C SER A 304 -9.53 -5.70 17.40
N GLU A 305 -8.31 -5.53 17.92
CA GLU A 305 -7.58 -4.27 17.88
C GLU A 305 -6.60 -4.16 16.71
N TRP A 306 -6.32 -5.22 15.96
CA TRP A 306 -5.21 -5.23 14.99
C TRP A 306 -5.33 -4.15 13.90
N THR A 307 -6.50 -4.04 13.28
CA THR A 307 -6.75 -3.04 12.23
C THR A 307 -6.60 -1.63 12.78
N MET A 308 -7.24 -1.35 13.91
CA MET A 308 -7.22 0.00 14.51
C MET A 308 -5.87 0.36 15.10
N PHE A 309 -5.15 -0.60 15.69
CA PHE A 309 -3.78 -0.39 16.16
C PHE A 309 -2.85 -0.05 15.00
N SER A 310 -3.04 -0.69 13.83
CA SER A 310 -2.30 -0.34 12.63
C SER A 310 -2.56 1.11 12.21
N HIS A 311 -3.83 1.53 12.12
CA HIS A 311 -4.20 2.91 11.77
C HIS A 311 -3.64 3.94 12.75
N ARG A 312 -3.85 3.73 14.06
CA ARG A 312 -3.36 4.60 15.13
C ARG A 312 -1.84 4.73 15.10
N THR A 313 -1.14 3.63 14.86
CA THR A 313 0.33 3.61 14.73
C THR A 313 0.79 4.38 13.49
N ILE A 314 0.16 4.16 12.32
CA ILE A 314 0.48 4.90 11.09
C ILE A 314 0.21 6.39 11.28
N PHE A 315 -0.92 6.76 11.89
CA PHE A 315 -1.27 8.14 12.22
C PHE A 315 -0.19 8.77 13.09
N HIS A 316 0.18 8.11 14.19
CA HIS A 316 1.23 8.59 15.07
C HIS A 316 2.56 8.79 14.34
N GLY A 317 2.94 7.85 13.48
CA GLY A 317 4.17 7.91 12.71
C GLY A 317 4.19 9.00 11.63
N ARG A 318 3.03 9.41 11.13
CA ARG A 318 2.89 10.47 10.12
C ARG A 318 2.77 11.86 10.74
N ARG A 319 2.11 11.96 11.90
CA ARG A 319 1.79 13.24 12.56
C ARG A 319 2.87 13.70 13.53
N MET A 320 3.60 12.78 14.16
CA MET A 320 4.39 13.09 15.35
C MET A 320 5.73 12.33 15.43
N CYS A 321 5.72 11.00 15.28
CA CYS A 321 6.90 10.15 15.40
C CYS A 321 7.62 9.99 14.05
N HIS A 322 8.09 11.12 13.50
CA HIS A 322 8.77 11.18 12.20
C HIS A 322 10.04 10.33 12.17
N SER A 323 10.41 9.85 10.98
CA SER A 323 11.58 8.97 10.82
C SER A 323 12.88 9.63 11.25
N ARG A 324 13.14 10.87 10.81
CA ARG A 324 14.41 11.58 11.07
C ARG A 324 14.45 12.30 12.42
N LYS A 325 13.41 13.08 12.74
CA LYS A 325 13.36 13.89 13.97
C LYS A 325 11.95 13.80 14.59
N PRO A 326 11.69 12.81 15.47
CA PRO A 326 10.39 12.68 16.12
C PRO A 326 10.12 13.83 17.11
N ALA A 327 8.86 14.17 17.31
CA ALA A 327 8.41 15.22 18.22
C ALA A 327 8.21 14.68 19.66
N CYS A 328 9.27 14.16 20.28
CA CYS A 328 9.20 13.48 21.58
C CYS A 328 8.57 14.35 22.68
N GLY A 329 8.90 15.64 22.75
CA GLY A 329 8.38 16.60 23.74
C GLY A 329 6.89 16.92 23.60
N ALA A 330 6.27 16.53 22.48
CA ALA A 330 4.83 16.66 22.23
C ALA A 330 4.12 15.29 22.17
N CYS A 331 4.81 14.21 22.55
CA CYS A 331 4.32 12.85 22.37
C CYS A 331 3.40 12.39 23.52
N PRO A 332 2.14 12.00 23.27
CA PRO A 332 1.19 11.60 24.30
C PRO A 332 1.56 10.28 24.98
N ILE A 333 2.42 9.47 24.35
CA ILE A 333 2.91 8.20 24.90
C ILE A 333 4.36 8.29 25.38
N ALA A 334 4.88 9.50 25.61
CA ALA A 334 6.27 9.73 26.01
C ALA A 334 6.69 8.88 27.22
N GLU A 335 5.86 8.82 28.26
CA GLU A 335 6.12 8.06 29.49
C GLU A 335 6.12 6.54 29.27
N LEU A 336 5.46 6.07 28.21
CA LEU A 336 5.38 4.64 27.85
C LEU A 336 6.47 4.22 26.87
N CYS A 337 7.17 5.18 26.25
CA CYS A 337 8.05 4.97 25.11
C CYS A 337 9.51 4.73 25.56
N PRO A 338 10.06 3.52 25.38
CA PRO A 338 11.45 3.24 25.73
C PRO A 338 12.50 3.97 24.86
N SER A 339 12.08 4.53 23.72
CA SER A 339 12.89 5.37 22.83
C SER A 339 12.63 6.87 22.99
N TYR A 340 11.93 7.29 24.07
CA TYR A 340 11.80 8.72 24.36
C TYR A 340 13.20 9.37 24.43
N GLY A 341 13.35 10.53 23.78
CA GLY A 341 14.63 11.22 23.65
C GLY A 341 15.36 11.01 22.32
N GLU A 342 14.88 10.13 21.43
CA GLU A 342 15.44 10.01 20.06
C GLU A 342 15.25 11.27 19.20
N GLY A 343 14.32 12.16 19.58
CA GLY A 343 13.99 13.37 18.83
C GLY A 343 13.97 14.63 19.67
N GLU A 344 13.21 15.64 19.23
CA GLU A 344 13.08 16.90 19.97
C GLU A 344 12.29 16.70 21.25
N THR A 345 12.89 16.99 22.40
CA THR A 345 12.28 16.83 23.73
C THR A 345 11.72 18.12 24.31
N ASP A 346 12.15 19.29 23.80
CA ASP A 346 11.56 20.57 24.19
C ASP A 346 10.11 20.66 23.69
N PRO A 347 9.11 20.83 24.57
CA PRO A 347 7.70 20.78 24.17
C PRO A 347 7.33 21.80 23.09
N GLU A 348 7.85 23.02 23.18
CA GLU A 348 7.52 24.12 22.26
C GLU A 348 8.16 23.91 20.89
N LYS A 349 9.40 23.41 20.82
CA LYS A 349 10.04 23.03 19.55
C LYS A 349 9.43 21.77 18.97
N ALA A 350 9.05 20.80 19.80
CA ALA A 350 8.43 19.55 19.35
C ALA A 350 7.05 19.80 18.71
N LYS A 351 6.23 20.69 19.29
CA LYS A 351 4.93 21.10 18.71
C LYS A 351 5.07 21.63 17.27
N LYS A 352 6.15 22.35 16.97
CA LYS A 352 6.43 22.87 15.61
C LYS A 352 6.74 21.78 14.58
N LEU A 353 7.04 20.56 15.01
CA LEU A 353 7.28 19.42 14.13
C LEU A 353 6.00 18.63 13.81
N LEU A 354 4.89 18.92 14.48
CA LEU A 354 3.63 18.24 14.23
C LEU A 354 3.14 18.51 12.79
N LYS A 355 2.45 17.53 12.22
CA LYS A 355 1.93 17.59 10.84
C LYS A 355 0.43 17.38 10.81
N TYR A 356 -0.17 17.70 9.65
CA TYR A 356 -1.61 17.57 9.41
C TYR A 356 -2.38 18.33 10.48
N GLU A 357 -3.49 17.78 10.96
CA GLU A 357 -4.35 18.45 11.93
C GLU A 357 -3.62 18.79 13.25
N MET A 358 -2.65 17.98 13.66
CA MET A 358 -1.82 18.24 14.84
C MET A 358 -0.87 19.43 14.67
N GLY A 359 -0.53 19.79 13.42
CA GLY A 359 0.33 20.92 13.06
C GLY A 359 -0.42 22.06 12.36
N GLY A 360 -1.76 22.04 12.34
CA GLY A 360 -2.58 23.03 11.65
C GLY A 360 -2.51 22.96 10.11
N GLN A 361 -2.08 21.84 9.53
CA GLN A 361 -1.99 21.60 8.08
C GLN A 361 -3.19 20.76 7.60
N PRO A 362 -3.57 20.84 6.30
CA PRO A 362 -4.57 19.95 5.73
C PRO A 362 -4.21 18.47 5.88
N GLY A 363 -5.21 17.61 6.00
CA GLY A 363 -5.09 16.15 5.99
C GLY A 363 -4.74 15.57 4.61
N GLN A 364 -4.93 14.27 4.45
CA GLN A 364 -4.67 13.55 3.20
C GLN A 364 -5.93 13.31 2.34
N ARG A 365 -7.10 13.24 2.98
CA ARG A 365 -8.38 12.95 2.30
C ARG A 365 -9.00 14.21 1.73
N LEU A 366 -9.60 14.09 0.54
CA LEU A 366 -10.44 15.13 -0.04
C LEU A 366 -11.79 15.22 0.66
N LYS A 367 -12.33 14.07 1.09
CA LYS A 367 -13.61 13.94 1.80
C LYS A 367 -13.40 13.22 3.14
N PRO A 368 -12.75 13.84 4.14
CA PRO A 368 -12.56 13.20 5.44
C PRO A 368 -13.92 12.96 6.15
N PRO A 369 -13.97 12.02 7.11
CA PRO A 369 -15.16 11.81 7.94
C PRO A 369 -15.59 13.09 8.68
N ALA A 370 -16.87 13.18 9.04
CA ALA A 370 -17.45 14.38 9.64
C ALA A 370 -16.82 14.76 10.99
N ASP A 371 -16.29 13.79 11.74
CA ASP A 371 -15.62 13.96 13.02
C ASP A 371 -14.11 14.20 12.91
N TYR A 372 -13.57 14.38 11.69
CA TYR A 372 -12.16 14.67 11.48
C TYR A 372 -11.78 16.06 12.01
N PRO A 373 -10.81 16.20 12.93
CA PRO A 373 -10.50 17.47 13.58
C PRO A 373 -9.64 18.41 12.72
N GLY A 374 -9.28 18.00 11.50
CA GLY A 374 -8.41 18.76 10.59
C GLY A 374 -9.15 19.38 9.41
N ARG A 375 -8.39 20.10 8.59
CA ARG A 375 -8.88 20.61 7.30
C ARG A 375 -8.78 19.51 6.23
N PRO A 376 -9.78 19.34 5.34
CA PRO A 376 -9.66 18.46 4.18
C PRO A 376 -8.49 18.86 3.27
N ALA A 377 -7.95 17.90 2.54
CA ALA A 377 -6.96 18.16 1.52
C ALA A 377 -7.56 18.95 0.34
N PRO A 378 -6.78 19.84 -0.30
CA PRO A 378 -7.24 20.51 -1.50
C PRO A 378 -7.28 19.55 -2.70
N PRO A 379 -8.26 19.69 -3.61
CA PRO A 379 -8.28 18.96 -4.87
C PRO A 379 -7.10 19.34 -5.77
N LEU A 380 -6.84 18.56 -6.82
CA LEU A 380 -5.87 18.99 -7.83
C LEU A 380 -6.35 20.28 -8.49
N PRO A 381 -5.45 21.25 -8.73
CA PRO A 381 -5.79 22.39 -9.56
C PRO A 381 -6.20 21.86 -10.94
N SER A 382 -7.39 22.27 -11.43
CA SER A 382 -7.82 21.94 -12.77
C SER A 382 -6.76 22.43 -13.74
N ARG A 383 -6.17 21.53 -14.53
CA ARG A 383 -5.25 21.92 -15.59
C ARG A 383 -6.08 22.75 -16.57
N ALA A 384 -5.87 24.07 -16.59
CA ALA A 384 -6.51 24.91 -17.59
C ALA A 384 -6.21 24.32 -18.98
N PRO A 385 -7.19 24.27 -19.91
CA PRO A 385 -6.89 23.85 -21.26
C PRO A 385 -5.75 24.72 -21.77
N ALA A 386 -4.73 24.11 -22.34
CA ALA A 386 -3.65 24.83 -22.98
C ALA A 386 -4.28 25.70 -24.06
N THR A 387 -4.48 26.99 -23.77
CA THR A 387 -4.88 27.97 -24.77
C THR A 387 -3.77 27.95 -25.80
N GLY A 388 -4.10 27.45 -26.99
CA GLY A 388 -3.18 27.34 -28.10
C GLY A 388 -2.40 28.64 -28.25
N SER A 389 -1.08 28.49 -28.36
CA SER A 389 -0.19 29.57 -28.80
C SER A 389 -0.78 30.14 -30.09
N ALA A 390 -1.43 31.30 -30.00
CA ALA A 390 -1.80 32.07 -31.17
C ALA A 390 -0.48 32.39 -31.88
N ALA A 391 -0.30 31.78 -33.06
CA ALA A 391 0.74 32.19 -33.97
C ALA A 391 0.55 33.69 -34.24
N THR A 392 1.53 34.49 -33.82
CA THR A 392 1.70 35.86 -34.32
C THR A 392 1.74 35.79 -35.85
N PRO A 393 0.87 36.52 -36.58
CA PRO A 393 1.01 36.60 -38.02
C PRO A 393 2.28 37.41 -38.34
N ASP A 394 3.16 36.82 -39.15
CA ASP A 394 4.28 37.48 -39.79
C ASP A 394 3.80 38.70 -40.57
N ALA A 395 4.20 39.88 -40.12
CA ALA A 395 4.01 41.13 -40.82
C ALA A 395 5.34 41.52 -41.49
N ASP A 396 5.69 40.85 -42.59
CA ASP A 396 6.53 41.46 -43.62
C ASP A 396 6.41 40.75 -44.97
N SER A 397 5.47 41.23 -45.79
CA SER A 397 5.42 40.98 -47.23
C SER A 397 4.61 42.10 -47.87
N ALA A 398 5.25 43.24 -48.08
CA ALA A 398 4.72 44.30 -48.92
C ALA A 398 4.90 43.94 -50.41
N PRO A 399 3.84 43.96 -51.23
CA PRO A 399 4.00 43.99 -52.67
C PRO A 399 4.09 45.44 -53.15
N GLY A 400 5.12 45.73 -53.94
CA GLY A 400 5.20 46.96 -54.72
C GLY A 400 4.14 46.99 -55.84
N ALA A 401 3.59 48.17 -56.10
CA ALA A 401 3.00 48.52 -57.40
C ALA A 401 2.88 50.05 -57.55
N ALA A 402 3.69 50.57 -58.49
CA ALA A 402 3.40 51.62 -59.46
C ALA A 402 2.37 52.74 -59.14
N ARG A 403 2.84 53.99 -59.06
CA ARG A 403 2.74 54.99 -60.14
C ARG A 403 3.51 56.26 -59.80
#